data_AF-A0A845EAP4-F1
#
_entry.id   AF-A0A845EAP4-F1
#
_cell.length_a   1.000
_cell.length_b   1.000
_cell.length_c   1.000
_cell.angle_alpha   90.00
_cell.angle_beta   90.00
_cell.angle_gamma   90.00
#
_symmetry.space_group_name_H-M   'P 1'
#
loop_
_entity.id
_entity.type
_entity.pdbx_description
1 polymer ?
#
loop_
_entity_poly.entity_id
_entity_poly.type
_entity_poly.pdbx_seq_one_letter_code
_entity_poly.pdbx_strand_id
1 'polypeptide(L)'
;MIFIIFFIAAILVVTAAIHLNQCGDVISKKTSLSGAAVGTFLIAGATSLPELTTSITAVYIDNPDIAVGNMLGSNVFNLLILAVVDLFYRKQRLFQRINQHANLPSAWISLTFLVIISLSLLVPESLQLFNIGIEMYMIVILYIISMKFIASDYEDDHDAPLTKDIPLSSAITGFLIAVGVVFISGSILSLAGDQMAEVTGMNSSFIGSFLIAASTSLPELVSVLAAFKLANYNMAVGSIIGSNLYNLNLLVFTDVLYQKGAILNSIQDTHLYLALLGITMTLFLIYTLIRPNKIDRLGHYLMPSVFIITLYFLTSYMIFFL
;
A
#
# COMPACT_ATOMS: atom_id res chain seq x y z
N MET A 1 25.49 -13.19 -2.07
CA MET A 1 25.56 -11.86 -2.71
C MET A 1 24.17 -11.27 -2.94
N ILE A 2 23.21 -12.04 -3.46
CA ILE A 2 21.86 -11.54 -3.78
C ILE A 2 21.10 -10.91 -2.59
N PHE A 3 21.13 -11.54 -1.41
CA PHE A 3 20.52 -10.97 -0.20
C PHE A 3 21.09 -9.60 0.20
N ILE A 4 22.39 -9.36 -0.06
CA ILE A 4 23.04 -8.08 0.22
C ILE A 4 22.55 -7.03 -0.79
N ILE A 5 22.43 -7.41 -2.07
CA ILE A 5 21.89 -6.53 -3.11
C ILE A 5 20.43 -6.17 -2.78
N PHE A 6 19.61 -7.16 -2.43
CA PHE A 6 18.23 -6.96 -1.99
C PHE A 6 18.15 -5.96 -0.83
N PHE A 7 18.96 -6.17 0.21
CA PHE A 7 18.95 -5.32 1.39
C PHE A 7 19.40 -3.88 1.10
N ILE A 8 20.44 -3.71 0.28
CA ILE A 8 20.89 -2.39 -0.17
C ILE A 8 19.81 -1.70 -0.99
N ALA A 9 19.18 -2.41 -1.93
CA ALA A 9 18.08 -1.89 -2.74
C ALA A 9 16.90 -1.47 -1.87
N ALA A 10 16.52 -2.28 -0.87
CA ALA A 10 15.47 -1.93 0.09
C ALA A 10 15.81 -0.64 0.86
N ILE A 11 17.04 -0.48 1.35
CA ILE A 11 17.47 0.76 2.02
C ILE A 11 17.37 1.97 1.08
N LEU A 12 17.82 1.80 -0.17
CA LEU A 12 17.76 2.88 -1.16
C LEU A 12 16.33 3.26 -1.51
N VAL A 13 15.44 2.28 -1.71
CA VAL A 13 14.00 2.49 -1.90
C VAL A 13 13.43 3.30 -0.73
N VAL A 14 13.68 2.85 0.50
CA VAL A 14 13.12 3.50 1.70
C VAL A 14 13.62 4.93 1.84
N THR A 15 14.93 5.14 1.76
CA THR A 15 15.52 6.47 1.93
C THR A 15 15.12 7.43 0.81
N ALA A 16 15.07 6.96 -0.44
CA ALA A 16 14.64 7.75 -1.58
C ALA A 16 13.14 8.07 -1.52
N ALA A 17 12.27 7.11 -1.17
CA ALA A 17 10.83 7.34 -1.05
C ALA A 17 10.49 8.32 0.09
N ILE A 18 11.20 8.27 1.22
CA ILE A 18 11.04 9.28 2.29
C ILE A 18 11.41 10.67 1.76
N HIS A 19 12.52 10.78 1.02
CA HIS A 19 12.91 12.07 0.43
C HIS A 19 11.93 12.55 -0.64
N LEU A 20 11.42 11.62 -1.45
CA LEU A 20 10.40 11.85 -2.48
C LEU A 20 9.14 12.46 -1.86
N ASN A 21 8.64 11.87 -0.77
CA ASN A 21 7.45 12.35 -0.05
C ASN A 21 7.69 13.77 0.51
N GLN A 22 8.84 14.02 1.13
CA GLN A 22 9.19 15.35 1.66
C GLN A 22 9.24 16.42 0.55
N CYS A 23 9.84 16.09 -0.60
CA CYS A 23 9.87 17.00 -1.74
C CYS A 23 8.47 17.21 -2.33
N GLY A 24 7.66 16.15 -2.41
CA GLY A 24 6.27 16.19 -2.86
C GLY A 24 5.41 17.12 -2.00
N ASP A 25 5.54 17.05 -0.68
CA ASP A 25 4.86 17.94 0.26
C ASP A 25 5.23 19.42 0.04
N VAL A 26 6.52 19.71 -0.18
CA VAL A 26 6.99 21.08 -0.46
C VAL A 26 6.45 21.58 -1.80
N ILE A 27 6.48 20.75 -2.84
CA ILE A 27 5.95 21.09 -4.16
C ILE A 27 4.45 21.38 -4.04
N SER A 28 3.68 20.51 -3.42
CA SER A 28 2.23 20.68 -3.26
C SER A 28 1.88 21.97 -2.51
N LYS A 29 2.65 22.35 -1.48
CA LYS A 29 2.41 23.57 -0.69
C LYS A 29 2.85 24.85 -1.38
N LYS A 30 3.97 24.82 -2.12
CA LYS A 30 4.56 26.02 -2.75
C LYS A 30 4.06 26.28 -4.17
N THR A 31 3.32 25.35 -4.77
CA THR A 31 2.75 25.51 -6.11
C THR A 31 1.24 25.74 -6.02
N SER A 32 0.68 26.47 -6.99
CA SER A 32 -0.77 26.62 -7.16
C SER A 32 -1.43 25.35 -7.73
N LEU A 33 -0.86 24.18 -7.47
CA LEU A 33 -1.52 22.87 -7.61
C LEU A 33 -2.57 22.74 -6.50
N SER A 34 -3.42 23.75 -6.38
CA SER A 34 -4.46 23.96 -5.37
C SER A 34 -5.75 23.21 -5.67
N GLY A 35 -5.76 22.36 -6.70
CA GLY A 35 -6.78 21.34 -6.83
C GLY A 35 -6.39 20.22 -5.89
N ALA A 36 -7.15 20.01 -4.82
CA ALA A 36 -6.99 18.89 -3.89
C ALA A 36 -6.74 17.56 -4.64
N ALA A 37 -7.35 17.38 -5.82
CA ALA A 37 -7.14 16.25 -6.71
C ALA A 37 -5.69 16.09 -7.22
N VAL A 38 -5.00 17.16 -7.63
CA VAL A 38 -3.64 17.06 -8.21
C VAL A 38 -2.58 16.94 -7.13
N GLY A 39 -2.74 17.64 -6.01
CA GLY A 39 -1.89 17.46 -4.81
C GLY A 39 -2.01 16.05 -4.26
N THR A 40 -3.24 15.54 -4.10
CA THR A 40 -3.50 14.16 -3.66
C THR A 40 -2.94 13.14 -4.64
N PHE A 41 -3.09 13.35 -5.96
CA PHE A 41 -2.53 12.43 -6.96
C PHE A 41 -1.01 12.41 -6.94
N LEU A 42 -0.36 13.58 -6.78
CA LEU A 42 1.09 13.67 -6.71
C LEU A 42 1.64 12.99 -5.45
N ILE A 43 1.02 13.23 -4.28
CA ILE A 43 1.46 12.66 -3.02
C ILE A 43 1.16 11.15 -2.97
N ALA A 44 -0.06 10.73 -3.30
CA ALA A 44 -0.43 9.31 -3.30
C ALA A 44 0.36 8.51 -4.34
N GLY A 45 0.60 9.10 -5.52
CA GLY A 45 1.44 8.48 -6.55
C GLY A 45 2.91 8.43 -6.16
N ALA A 46 3.43 9.43 -5.44
CA ALA A 46 4.79 9.43 -4.93
C ALA A 46 5.00 8.33 -3.88
N THR A 47 4.07 8.18 -2.93
CA THR A 47 4.18 7.18 -1.85
C THR A 47 4.18 5.76 -2.39
N SER A 48 3.39 5.48 -3.43
CA SER A 48 3.26 4.13 -4.01
C SER A 48 4.14 3.90 -5.25
N LEU A 49 5.08 4.81 -5.52
CA LEU A 49 6.05 4.65 -6.60
C LEU A 49 6.99 3.45 -6.41
N PRO A 50 7.46 3.13 -5.19
CA PRO A 50 8.21 1.89 -4.93
C PRO A 50 7.45 0.64 -5.34
N GLU A 51 6.18 0.54 -4.96
CA GLU A 51 5.29 -0.56 -5.30
C GLU A 51 5.12 -0.64 -6.81
N LEU A 52 4.77 0.47 -7.45
CA LEU A 52 4.58 0.54 -8.90
C LEU A 52 5.81 0.05 -9.66
N THR A 53 6.98 0.58 -9.32
CA THR A 53 8.21 0.23 -10.05
C THR A 53 8.55 -1.25 -9.88
N THR A 54 8.43 -1.75 -8.66
CA THR A 54 8.76 -3.14 -8.36
C THR A 54 7.84 -4.09 -9.11
N SER A 55 6.53 -3.79 -9.17
CA SER A 55 5.55 -4.63 -9.87
C SER A 55 5.61 -4.49 -11.39
N ILE A 56 5.91 -3.30 -11.95
CA ILE A 56 6.17 -3.16 -13.39
C ILE A 56 7.40 -3.98 -13.78
N THR A 57 8.47 -3.92 -12.98
CA THR A 57 9.68 -4.69 -13.26
C THR A 57 9.39 -6.18 -13.19
N ALA A 58 8.61 -6.63 -12.21
CA ALA A 58 8.19 -8.02 -12.05
C ALA A 58 7.40 -8.53 -13.28
N VAL A 59 6.48 -7.72 -13.79
CA VAL A 59 5.78 -8.00 -15.06
C VAL A 59 6.75 -8.09 -16.24
N TYR A 60 7.73 -7.18 -16.32
CA TYR A 60 8.71 -7.16 -17.41
C TYR A 60 9.62 -8.39 -17.42
N ILE A 61 9.95 -8.93 -16.24
CA ILE A 61 10.72 -10.17 -16.10
C ILE A 61 9.86 -11.44 -16.11
N ASP A 62 8.58 -11.33 -16.47
CA ASP A 62 7.62 -12.44 -16.56
C ASP A 62 7.36 -13.17 -15.24
N ASN A 63 7.38 -12.44 -14.12
CA ASN A 63 7.03 -12.95 -12.80
C ASN A 63 5.81 -12.19 -12.23
N PRO A 64 4.58 -12.50 -12.69
CA PRO A 64 3.37 -11.86 -12.22
C PRO A 64 3.06 -12.15 -10.74
N ASP A 65 3.56 -13.27 -10.18
CA ASP A 65 3.44 -13.61 -8.76
C ASP A 65 4.10 -12.55 -7.87
N ILE A 66 5.31 -12.08 -8.24
CA ILE A 66 5.96 -10.98 -7.53
C ILE A 66 5.15 -9.69 -7.70
N ALA A 67 4.66 -9.41 -8.91
CA ALA A 67 3.93 -8.17 -9.21
C ALA A 67 2.67 -8.03 -8.36
N VAL A 68 1.83 -9.07 -8.34
CA VAL A 68 0.56 -9.10 -7.59
C VAL A 68 0.81 -9.30 -6.11
N GLY A 69 1.77 -10.16 -5.75
CA GLY A 69 2.21 -10.37 -4.38
C GLY A 69 2.64 -9.08 -3.71
N ASN A 70 3.46 -8.28 -4.39
CA ASN A 70 3.88 -6.98 -3.88
C ASN A 70 2.69 -6.05 -3.56
N MET A 71 1.69 -5.96 -4.42
CA MET A 71 0.53 -5.07 -4.23
C MET A 71 -0.38 -5.54 -3.09
N LEU A 72 -0.78 -6.81 -3.11
CA LEU A 72 -1.65 -7.38 -2.06
C LEU A 72 -0.91 -7.49 -0.72
N GLY A 73 0.39 -7.82 -0.77
CA GLY A 73 1.31 -7.88 0.35
C GLY A 73 1.49 -6.53 1.03
N SER A 74 1.68 -5.47 0.23
CA SER A 74 1.80 -4.10 0.73
C SER A 74 0.54 -3.68 1.47
N ASN A 75 -0.64 -4.08 0.97
CA ASN A 75 -1.91 -3.79 1.65
C ASN A 75 -2.02 -4.43 3.03
N VAL A 76 -1.65 -5.71 3.17
CA VAL A 76 -1.67 -6.39 4.46
C VAL A 76 -0.56 -5.88 5.38
N PHE A 77 0.62 -5.54 4.84
CA PHE A 77 1.72 -4.96 5.60
C PHE A 77 1.40 -3.56 6.13
N ASN A 78 0.71 -2.73 5.34
CA ASN A 78 0.21 -1.44 5.76
C ASN A 78 -0.79 -1.54 6.92
N LEU A 79 -1.69 -2.52 6.89
CA LEU A 79 -2.60 -2.79 8.02
C LEU A 79 -1.84 -3.33 9.25
N LEU A 80 -0.80 -4.14 9.04
CA LEU A 80 0.11 -4.56 10.10
C LEU A 80 0.82 -3.36 10.73
N ILE A 81 1.32 -2.40 9.93
CA ILE A 81 1.93 -1.16 10.41
C ILE A 81 1.00 -0.44 11.38
N LEU A 82 -0.27 -0.22 11.01
CA LEU A 82 -1.23 0.43 11.89
C LEU A 82 -1.44 -0.34 13.20
N ALA A 83 -1.60 -1.65 13.13
CA ALA A 83 -1.81 -2.49 14.30
C ALA A 83 -0.59 -2.50 15.24
N VAL A 84 0.62 -2.56 14.67
CA VAL A 84 1.87 -2.51 15.42
C VAL A 84 2.05 -1.14 16.08
N VAL A 85 1.86 -0.05 15.34
CA VAL A 85 1.95 1.31 15.88
C VAL A 85 0.90 1.52 16.99
N ASP A 86 -0.35 1.10 16.79
CA ASP A 86 -1.38 1.18 17.83
C ASP A 86 -1.01 0.37 19.09
N LEU A 87 -0.42 -0.81 18.93
CA LEU A 87 0.02 -1.65 20.04
C LEU A 87 1.19 -1.00 20.81
N PHE A 88 2.20 -0.48 20.12
CA PHE A 88 3.34 0.21 20.73
C PHE A 88 2.90 1.49 21.46
N TYR A 89 2.00 2.27 20.86
CA TYR A 89 1.50 3.52 21.42
C TYR A 89 0.12 3.39 22.08
N ARG A 90 -0.21 2.20 22.59
CA ARG A 90 -1.51 1.83 23.20
C ARG A 90 -2.09 2.81 24.22
N LYS A 91 -1.24 3.60 24.88
CA LYS A 91 -1.66 4.63 25.85
C LYS A 91 -2.40 5.80 25.19
N GLN A 92 -2.10 6.11 23.92
CA GLN A 92 -2.74 7.21 23.20
C GLN A 92 -4.15 6.87 22.73
N ARG A 93 -4.45 5.56 22.60
CA ARG A 93 -5.71 5.04 22.07
C ARG A 93 -6.08 5.68 20.72
N LEU A 94 -5.17 5.55 19.75
CA LEU A 94 -5.27 6.02 18.36
C LEU A 94 -6.71 6.05 17.85
N PHE A 95 -7.35 4.88 17.81
CA PHE A 95 -8.65 4.69 17.17
C PHE A 95 -9.82 5.38 17.88
N GLN A 96 -9.64 5.83 19.13
CA GLN A 96 -10.65 6.60 19.86
C GLN A 96 -10.64 8.10 19.49
N ARG A 97 -9.62 8.54 18.75
CA ARG A 97 -9.38 9.95 18.37
C ARG A 97 -9.52 10.21 16.88
N ILE A 98 -10.00 9.22 16.12
CA ILE A 98 -10.17 9.30 14.68
C ILE A 98 -11.59 9.77 14.35
N ASN A 99 -11.70 10.66 13.37
CA ASN A 99 -12.95 11.00 12.72
C ASN A 99 -13.33 9.87 11.75
N GLN A 100 -14.40 9.16 12.09
CA GLN A 100 -14.90 8.03 11.31
C GLN A 100 -15.32 8.46 9.89
N HIS A 101 -15.91 9.64 9.74
CA HIS A 101 -16.44 10.11 8.45
C HIS A 101 -15.35 10.29 7.39
N ALA A 102 -14.14 10.67 7.81
CA ALA A 102 -13.02 10.91 6.89
C ALA A 102 -12.42 9.62 6.32
N ASN A 103 -12.41 8.52 7.09
CA ASN A 103 -11.64 7.32 6.75
C ASN A 103 -12.50 6.09 6.40
N LEU A 104 -13.73 6.03 6.90
CA LEU A 104 -14.60 4.87 6.75
C LEU A 104 -15.03 4.61 5.29
N PRO A 105 -15.38 5.63 4.47
CA PRO A 105 -15.72 5.40 3.06
C PRO A 105 -14.58 4.71 2.29
N SER A 106 -13.36 5.23 2.43
CA SER A 106 -12.16 4.69 1.79
C SER A 106 -11.87 3.24 2.21
N ALA A 107 -12.12 2.90 3.48
CA ALA A 107 -11.98 1.53 3.98
C ALA A 107 -12.96 0.55 3.30
N TRP A 108 -14.23 0.96 3.13
CA TRP A 108 -15.23 0.15 2.45
C TRP A 108 -14.94 -0.05 0.96
N ILE A 109 -14.41 0.97 0.29
CA ILE A 109 -13.99 0.86 -1.12
C ILE A 109 -12.82 -0.09 -1.25
N SER A 110 -11.83 0.00 -0.35
CA SER A 110 -10.68 -0.91 -0.33
C SER A 110 -11.13 -2.37 -0.10
N LEU A 111 -12.07 -2.58 0.83
CA LEU A 111 -12.69 -3.89 1.04
C LEU A 111 -13.41 -4.39 -0.23
N THR A 112 -14.16 -3.52 -0.90
CA THR A 112 -14.89 -3.86 -2.14
C THR A 112 -13.93 -4.32 -3.24
N PHE A 113 -12.79 -3.64 -3.41
CA PHE A 113 -11.78 -4.05 -4.40
C PHE A 113 -11.16 -5.39 -4.05
N LEU A 114 -10.82 -5.62 -2.77
CA LEU A 114 -10.30 -6.91 -2.31
C LEU A 114 -11.31 -8.05 -2.52
N VAL A 115 -12.61 -7.80 -2.32
CA VAL A 115 -13.67 -8.77 -2.61
C VAL A 115 -13.75 -9.07 -4.10
N ILE A 116 -13.71 -8.05 -4.97
CA ILE A 116 -13.71 -8.23 -6.43
C ILE A 116 -12.51 -9.09 -6.87
N ILE A 117 -11.30 -8.77 -6.38
CA ILE A 117 -10.08 -9.54 -6.68
C ILE A 117 -10.23 -10.99 -6.18
N SER A 118 -10.69 -11.18 -4.95
CA SER A 118 -10.86 -12.53 -4.38
C SER A 118 -11.89 -13.36 -5.16
N LEU A 119 -12.98 -12.75 -5.63
CA LEU A 119 -13.97 -13.42 -6.47
C LEU A 119 -13.39 -13.76 -7.85
N SER A 120 -12.59 -12.89 -8.45
CA SER A 120 -11.92 -13.18 -9.73
C SER A 120 -10.95 -14.37 -9.59
N LEU A 121 -10.18 -14.43 -8.51
CA LEU A 121 -9.27 -15.55 -8.20
C LEU A 121 -9.98 -16.89 -7.94
N LEU A 122 -11.27 -16.87 -7.57
CA LEU A 122 -12.06 -18.09 -7.36
C LEU A 122 -12.70 -18.64 -8.64
N VAL A 123 -12.72 -17.85 -9.71
CA VAL A 123 -13.33 -18.23 -10.99
C VAL A 123 -12.20 -18.59 -11.96
N PRO A 124 -12.00 -19.89 -12.27
CA PRO A 124 -11.03 -20.29 -13.28
C PRO A 124 -11.38 -19.64 -14.63
N GLU A 125 -10.35 -19.16 -15.34
CA GLU A 125 -10.51 -18.44 -16.62
C GLU A 125 -11.45 -17.22 -16.50
N SER A 126 -11.15 -16.33 -15.55
CA SER A 126 -11.91 -15.10 -15.37
C SER A 126 -12.05 -14.33 -16.69
N LEU A 127 -13.20 -13.68 -16.87
CA LEU A 127 -13.53 -12.96 -18.09
C LEU A 127 -12.48 -11.87 -18.35
N GLN A 128 -11.94 -11.83 -19.57
CA GLN A 128 -10.98 -10.82 -20.00
C GLN A 128 -11.46 -10.09 -21.25
N LEU A 129 -11.10 -8.80 -21.35
CA LEU A 129 -11.35 -7.94 -22.50
C LEU A 129 -10.05 -7.23 -22.87
N PHE A 130 -9.60 -7.39 -24.13
CA PHE A 130 -8.30 -6.89 -24.60
C PHE A 130 -7.09 -7.35 -23.75
N ASN A 131 -7.08 -8.62 -23.36
CA ASN A 131 -6.07 -9.22 -22.47
C ASN A 131 -5.97 -8.59 -21.07
N ILE A 132 -7.01 -7.86 -20.64
CA ILE A 132 -7.12 -7.28 -19.30
C ILE A 132 -8.33 -7.91 -18.61
N GLY A 133 -8.20 -8.30 -17.34
CA GLY A 133 -9.30 -8.89 -16.57
C GLY A 133 -10.46 -7.91 -16.39
N ILE A 134 -11.71 -8.40 -16.45
CA ILE A 134 -12.90 -7.55 -16.25
C ILE A 134 -12.89 -6.86 -14.89
N GLU A 135 -12.32 -7.50 -13.86
CA GLU A 135 -12.16 -6.91 -12.53
C GLU A 135 -11.38 -5.60 -12.54
N MET A 136 -10.39 -5.44 -13.43
CA MET A 136 -9.59 -4.21 -13.50
C MET A 136 -10.44 -3.03 -13.99
N TYR A 137 -11.32 -3.26 -14.96
CA TYR A 137 -12.28 -2.25 -15.42
C TYR A 137 -13.26 -1.88 -14.29
N MET A 138 -13.74 -2.87 -13.52
CA MET A 138 -14.61 -2.62 -12.36
C MET A 138 -13.90 -1.77 -11.31
N ILE A 139 -12.64 -2.09 -10.98
CA ILE A 139 -11.82 -1.35 -10.01
C ILE A 139 -11.63 0.10 -10.47
N VAL A 140 -11.24 0.35 -11.73
CA VAL A 140 -11.06 1.72 -12.25
C VAL A 140 -12.36 2.52 -12.19
N ILE A 141 -13.47 1.94 -12.67
CA ILE A 141 -14.77 2.62 -12.69
C ILE A 141 -15.20 2.98 -11.27
N LEU A 142 -15.14 2.01 -10.35
CA LEU A 142 -15.49 2.23 -8.95
C LEU A 142 -14.55 3.20 -8.27
N TYR A 143 -13.25 3.22 -8.60
CA TYR A 143 -12.29 4.18 -8.05
C TYR A 143 -12.62 5.60 -8.49
N ILE A 144 -12.89 5.82 -9.78
CA ILE A 144 -13.27 7.14 -10.31
C ILE A 144 -14.58 7.63 -9.66
N ILE A 145 -15.58 6.75 -9.55
CA ILE A 145 -16.85 7.07 -8.90
C ILE A 145 -16.62 7.43 -7.42
N SER A 146 -15.87 6.59 -6.71
CA SER A 146 -15.60 6.75 -5.28
C SER A 146 -14.83 8.03 -4.98
N MET A 147 -13.81 8.36 -5.79
CA MET A 147 -13.01 9.57 -5.60
C MET A 147 -13.84 10.84 -5.81
N LYS A 148 -14.86 10.82 -6.68
CA LYS A 148 -15.79 11.95 -6.80
C LYS A 148 -16.63 12.16 -5.54
N PHE A 149 -17.00 11.09 -4.84
CA PHE A 149 -17.75 11.17 -3.58
C PHE A 149 -16.87 11.52 -2.38
N ILE A 150 -15.61 11.06 -2.35
CA ILE A 150 -14.68 11.36 -1.25
C ILE A 150 -14.11 12.77 -1.36
N ALA A 151 -13.80 13.24 -2.57
CA ALA A 151 -13.20 14.55 -2.79
C ALA A 151 -14.13 15.72 -2.44
N SER A 152 -15.44 15.51 -2.33
CA SER A 152 -16.38 16.57 -1.91
C SER A 152 -16.35 16.87 -0.41
N ASP A 153 -15.87 15.92 0.40
CA ASP A 153 -15.83 16.01 1.87
C ASP A 153 -14.40 16.16 2.41
N TYR A 154 -13.39 16.23 1.53
CA TYR A 154 -11.99 16.40 1.91
C TYR A 154 -11.73 17.86 2.29
N GLU A 155 -11.84 18.18 3.58
CA GLU A 155 -11.28 19.42 4.11
C GLU A 155 -9.75 19.31 4.11
N ASP A 156 -9.12 20.30 3.48
CA ASP A 156 -7.69 20.34 3.21
C ASP A 156 -6.90 20.56 4.51
N ASP A 157 -6.68 19.51 5.30
CA ASP A 157 -5.85 19.56 6.52
C ASP A 157 -4.36 19.47 6.15
N HIS A 158 -3.93 20.30 5.18
CA HIS A 158 -2.53 20.47 4.78
C HIS A 158 -1.70 21.30 5.79
N ASP A 159 -2.25 21.58 6.96
CA ASP A 159 -1.62 22.30 8.08
C ASP A 159 -0.56 21.49 8.84
N ALA A 160 0.01 20.45 8.21
CA ALA A 160 1.29 19.92 8.68
C ALA A 160 2.37 21.02 8.46
N PRO A 161 3.09 21.49 9.50
CA PRO A 161 4.15 22.47 9.30
C PRO A 161 5.21 21.93 8.34
N LEU A 162 5.66 22.75 7.38
CA LEU A 162 6.79 22.41 6.52
C LEU A 162 7.97 22.02 7.40
N THR A 163 8.44 20.78 7.26
CA THR A 163 9.56 20.25 8.06
C THR A 163 10.85 21.00 7.78
N LYS A 164 10.99 21.63 6.60
CA LYS A 164 12.14 22.47 6.19
C LYS A 164 11.72 23.52 5.16
N ASP A 165 12.32 24.71 5.24
CA ASP A 165 12.11 25.77 4.25
C ASP A 165 12.98 25.53 3.00
N ILE A 166 12.60 24.52 2.22
CA ILE A 166 13.30 24.12 1.00
C ILE A 166 12.83 25.01 -0.16
N PRO A 167 13.73 25.62 -0.96
CA PRO A 167 13.31 26.37 -2.14
C PRO A 167 12.66 25.45 -3.17
N LEU A 168 11.64 25.94 -3.89
CA LEU A 168 10.84 25.12 -4.81
C LEU A 168 11.68 24.42 -5.89
N SER A 169 12.70 25.09 -6.43
CA SER A 169 13.60 24.49 -7.43
C SER A 169 14.36 23.29 -6.87
N SER A 170 14.89 23.38 -5.65
CA SER A 170 15.55 22.26 -4.98
C SER A 170 14.57 21.13 -4.64
N ALA A 171 13.33 21.45 -4.27
CA ALA A 171 12.30 20.43 -4.06
C ALA A 171 11.97 19.67 -5.34
N ILE A 172 11.82 20.36 -6.48
CA ILE A 172 11.58 19.73 -7.79
C ILE A 172 12.77 18.86 -8.20
N THR A 173 14.01 19.36 -8.10
CA THR A 173 15.19 18.57 -8.44
C THR A 173 15.34 17.35 -7.52
N GLY A 174 15.15 17.53 -6.21
CA GLY A 174 15.18 16.44 -5.23
C GLY A 174 14.11 15.39 -5.52
N PHE A 175 12.89 15.82 -5.86
CA PHE A 175 11.79 14.94 -6.26
C PHE A 175 12.16 14.09 -7.47
N LEU A 176 12.65 14.71 -8.55
CA LEU A 176 13.01 13.98 -9.78
C LEU A 176 14.18 13.00 -9.57
N ILE A 177 15.18 13.38 -8.78
CA ILE A 177 16.28 12.47 -8.40
C ILE A 177 15.73 11.30 -7.60
N ALA A 178 14.87 11.56 -6.61
CA ALA A 178 14.28 10.52 -5.77
C ALA A 178 13.40 9.56 -6.59
N VAL A 179 12.60 10.06 -7.54
CA VAL A 179 11.85 9.22 -8.51
C VAL A 179 12.80 8.28 -9.25
N GLY A 180 13.92 8.80 -9.77
CA GLY A 180 14.91 7.98 -10.48
C GLY A 180 15.55 6.92 -9.59
N VAL A 181 15.91 7.27 -8.35
CA VAL A 181 16.49 6.32 -7.38
C VAL A 181 15.48 5.26 -6.95
N VAL A 182 14.23 5.64 -6.66
CA VAL A 182 13.14 4.69 -6.36
C VAL A 182 12.93 3.75 -7.54
N PHE A 183 12.93 4.27 -8.76
CA PHE A 183 12.72 3.44 -9.95
C PHE A 183 13.84 2.41 -10.11
N ILE A 184 15.09 2.85 -10.10
CA ILE A 184 16.26 1.96 -10.24
C ILE A 184 16.30 0.94 -9.09
N SER A 185 16.11 1.40 -7.84
CA SER A 185 16.22 0.55 -6.67
C SER A 185 15.06 -0.43 -6.57
N GLY A 186 13.83 -0.03 -6.92
CA GLY A 186 12.66 -0.90 -7.00
C GLY A 186 12.81 -1.97 -8.08
N SER A 187 13.39 -1.62 -9.24
CA SER A 187 13.72 -2.61 -10.25
C SER A 187 14.77 -3.61 -9.77
N ILE A 188 15.84 -3.14 -9.12
CA ILE A 188 16.86 -4.03 -8.51
C ILE A 188 16.23 -4.92 -7.44
N LEU A 189 15.31 -4.38 -6.63
CA LEU A 189 14.61 -5.12 -5.59
C LEU A 189 13.77 -6.26 -6.19
N SER A 190 13.04 -5.98 -7.28
CA SER A 190 12.27 -6.97 -8.04
C SER A 190 13.15 -8.09 -8.60
N LEU A 191 14.22 -7.71 -9.31
CA LEU A 191 15.20 -8.64 -9.88
C LEU A 191 15.89 -9.49 -8.81
N ALA A 192 16.23 -8.87 -7.68
CA ALA A 192 16.86 -9.58 -6.58
C ALA A 192 15.90 -10.53 -5.86
N GLY A 193 14.62 -10.15 -5.75
CA GLY A 193 13.58 -11.00 -5.19
C GLY A 193 13.31 -12.22 -6.06
N ASP A 194 13.23 -12.04 -7.38
CA ASP A 194 13.08 -13.12 -8.35
C ASP A 194 14.25 -14.12 -8.26
N GLN A 195 15.50 -13.63 -8.30
CA GLN A 195 16.68 -14.48 -8.13
C GLN A 195 16.75 -15.13 -6.74
N MET A 196 16.24 -14.47 -5.70
CA MET A 196 16.13 -15.09 -4.38
C MET A 196 15.18 -16.28 -4.42
N ALA A 197 14.00 -16.14 -5.03
CA ALA A 197 13.04 -17.23 -5.20
C ALA A 197 13.68 -18.44 -5.87
N GLU A 198 14.40 -18.22 -6.99
CA GLU A 198 15.11 -19.28 -7.73
C GLU A 198 16.17 -19.99 -6.89
N VAL A 199 17.04 -19.24 -6.19
CA VAL A 199 18.19 -19.81 -5.46
C VAL A 199 17.78 -20.48 -4.16
N THR A 200 16.77 -19.94 -3.46
CA THR A 200 16.30 -20.52 -2.19
C THR A 200 15.24 -21.61 -2.39
N GLY A 201 14.67 -21.72 -3.59
CA GLY A 201 13.47 -22.52 -3.84
C GLY A 201 12.24 -21.99 -3.10
N MET A 202 12.25 -20.70 -2.74
CA MET A 202 11.08 -20.08 -2.10
C MET A 202 10.10 -19.67 -3.18
N ASN A 203 8.81 -19.73 -2.86
CA ASN A 203 7.77 -19.31 -3.76
C ASN A 203 7.89 -17.80 -4.08
N SER A 204 7.90 -17.45 -5.38
CA SER A 204 7.86 -16.05 -5.86
C SER A 204 6.72 -15.25 -5.24
N SER A 205 5.55 -15.88 -5.06
CA SER A 205 4.41 -15.27 -4.38
C SER A 205 4.75 -14.90 -2.94
N PHE A 206 5.46 -15.74 -2.19
CA PHE A 206 5.91 -15.43 -0.82
C PHE A 206 6.92 -14.27 -0.80
N ILE A 207 7.93 -14.31 -1.68
CA ILE A 207 8.94 -13.24 -1.78
C ILE A 207 8.28 -11.90 -2.10
N GLY A 208 7.41 -11.86 -3.10
CA GLY A 208 6.64 -10.67 -3.47
C GLY A 208 5.77 -10.16 -2.32
N SER A 209 5.03 -11.06 -1.68
CA SER A 209 4.00 -10.71 -0.69
C SER A 209 4.53 -10.25 0.66
N PHE A 210 5.74 -10.68 1.05
CA PHE A 210 6.23 -10.43 2.40
C PHE A 210 7.60 -9.74 2.46
N LEU A 211 8.53 -10.07 1.56
CA LEU A 211 9.86 -9.46 1.58
C LEU A 211 9.89 -8.16 0.79
N ILE A 212 9.41 -8.21 -0.45
CA ILE A 212 9.36 -7.04 -1.32
C ILE A 212 8.33 -6.05 -0.82
N ALA A 213 7.10 -6.49 -0.58
CA ALA A 213 6.03 -5.67 0.00
C ALA A 213 6.45 -4.95 1.29
N ALA A 214 7.12 -5.64 2.22
CA ALA A 214 7.62 -5.00 3.43
C ALA A 214 8.63 -3.90 3.10
N SER A 215 9.52 -4.13 2.14
CA SER A 215 10.56 -3.17 1.75
C SER A 215 9.99 -1.93 1.07
N THR A 216 8.99 -2.10 0.19
CA THR A 216 8.34 -0.98 -0.51
C THR A 216 7.40 -0.19 0.40
N SER A 217 6.82 -0.81 1.43
CA SER A 217 5.90 -0.16 2.38
C SER A 217 6.53 0.36 3.69
N LEU A 218 7.86 0.24 3.83
CA LEU A 218 8.60 0.90 4.92
C LEU A 218 8.51 2.45 4.90
N PRO A 219 8.45 3.15 3.74
CA PRO A 219 8.16 4.58 3.68
C PRO A 219 6.83 4.95 4.35
N GLU A 220 5.78 4.16 4.18
CA GLU A 220 4.48 4.33 4.83
C GLU A 220 4.59 4.24 6.35
N LEU A 221 5.37 3.30 6.87
CA LEU A 221 5.65 3.23 8.32
C LEU A 221 6.25 4.55 8.82
N VAL A 222 7.17 5.15 8.06
CA VAL A 222 7.77 6.45 8.42
C VAL A 222 6.72 7.56 8.39
N SER A 223 5.86 7.60 7.38
CA SER A 223 4.75 8.55 7.28
C SER A 223 3.75 8.41 8.44
N VAL A 224 3.36 7.18 8.78
CA VAL A 224 2.48 6.88 9.93
C VAL A 224 3.12 7.35 11.24
N LEU A 225 4.40 7.02 11.47
CA LEU A 225 5.12 7.45 12.67
C LEU A 225 5.26 8.97 12.75
N ALA A 226 5.45 9.67 11.63
CA ALA A 226 5.51 11.13 11.57
C ALA A 226 4.15 11.75 11.93
N ALA A 227 3.06 11.30 11.31
CA ALA A 227 1.70 11.74 11.62
C ALA A 227 1.33 11.46 13.08
N PHE A 228 1.74 10.30 13.61
CA PHE A 228 1.52 9.93 15.00
C PHE A 228 2.26 10.86 15.98
N LYS A 229 3.50 11.23 15.68
CA LYS A 229 4.28 12.19 16.49
C LYS A 229 3.64 13.57 16.53
N LEU A 230 2.95 13.96 15.46
CA LEU A 230 2.19 15.21 15.37
C LEU A 230 0.78 15.10 15.98
N ALA A 231 0.43 13.95 16.56
CA ALA A 231 -0.92 13.62 17.03
C ALA A 231 -2.02 13.74 15.95
N ASN A 232 -1.65 13.71 14.66
CA ASN A 232 -2.58 13.69 13.54
C ASN A 232 -2.93 12.23 13.19
N TYR A 233 -3.78 11.64 14.03
CA TYR A 233 -4.20 10.24 13.91
C TYR A 233 -5.08 9.95 12.69
N ASN A 234 -5.85 10.96 12.25
CA ASN A 234 -6.64 10.87 11.01
C ASN A 234 -5.74 10.70 9.80
N MET A 235 -4.69 11.54 9.69
CA MET A 235 -3.71 11.45 8.62
C MET A 235 -2.95 10.11 8.66
N ALA A 236 -2.58 9.62 9.84
CA ALA A 236 -1.90 8.32 9.97
C ALA A 236 -2.73 7.17 9.37
N VAL A 237 -4.01 7.06 9.76
CA VAL A 237 -4.89 6.02 9.21
C VAL A 237 -5.26 6.28 7.75
N GLY A 238 -5.54 7.52 7.39
CA GLY A 238 -5.87 7.92 6.03
C GLY A 238 -4.75 7.62 5.03
N SER A 239 -3.48 7.82 5.42
CA SER A 239 -2.33 7.50 4.58
C SER A 239 -2.23 6.01 4.24
N ILE A 240 -2.54 5.14 5.21
CA ILE A 240 -2.52 3.69 5.02
C ILE A 240 -3.68 3.22 4.16
N ILE A 241 -4.90 3.68 4.43
CA ILE A 241 -6.07 3.31 3.62
C ILE A 241 -5.93 3.86 2.19
N GLY A 242 -5.38 5.07 2.05
CA GLY A 242 -5.07 5.69 0.77
C GLY A 242 -4.04 4.89 -0.04
N SER A 243 -2.90 4.53 0.57
CA SER A 243 -1.88 3.67 -0.07
C SER A 243 -2.48 2.33 -0.46
N ASN A 244 -3.30 1.72 0.39
CA ASN A 244 -3.98 0.46 0.07
C ASN A 244 -4.92 0.57 -1.14
N LEU A 245 -5.70 1.65 -1.24
CA LEU A 245 -6.54 1.92 -2.41
C LEU A 245 -5.69 2.13 -3.66
N TYR A 246 -4.60 2.87 -3.54
CA TYR A 246 -3.72 3.16 -4.67
C TYR A 246 -3.06 1.87 -5.18
N ASN A 247 -2.51 1.03 -4.31
CA ASN A 247 -1.92 -0.27 -4.65
C ASN A 247 -2.91 -1.18 -5.41
N LEU A 248 -4.18 -1.20 -5.02
CA LEU A 248 -5.20 -1.97 -5.75
C LEU A 248 -5.51 -1.38 -7.13
N ASN A 249 -5.39 -0.06 -7.30
CA ASN A 249 -5.45 0.54 -8.63
C ASN A 249 -4.17 0.29 -9.44
N LEU A 250 -3.02 0.17 -8.81
CA LEU A 250 -1.77 -0.17 -9.49
C LEU A 250 -1.83 -1.54 -10.15
N LEU A 251 -2.63 -2.48 -9.62
CA LEU A 251 -2.91 -3.76 -10.28
C LEU A 251 -3.47 -3.59 -11.69
N VAL A 252 -4.31 -2.58 -11.92
CA VAL A 252 -4.86 -2.25 -13.24
C VAL A 252 -3.72 -1.92 -14.20
N PHE A 253 -2.78 -1.06 -13.78
CA PHE A 253 -1.65 -0.66 -14.61
C PHE A 253 -0.73 -1.86 -14.90
N THR A 254 -0.49 -2.72 -13.92
CA THR A 254 0.34 -3.91 -14.14
C THR A 254 -0.33 -4.94 -15.04
N ASP A 255 -1.66 -5.11 -14.94
CA ASP A 255 -2.42 -6.01 -15.83
C ASP A 255 -2.35 -5.55 -17.29
N VAL A 256 -2.58 -4.25 -17.52
CA VAL A 256 -2.43 -3.62 -18.85
C VAL A 256 -1.04 -3.87 -19.46
N LEU A 257 0.02 -3.85 -18.63
CA LEU A 257 1.39 -4.05 -19.09
C LEU A 257 1.77 -5.52 -19.29
N TYR A 258 1.08 -6.46 -18.66
CA TYR A 258 1.45 -7.89 -18.73
C TYR A 258 1.20 -8.49 -20.12
N GLN A 259 0.20 -8.01 -20.87
CA GLN A 259 -0.10 -8.31 -22.28
C GLN A 259 -0.35 -9.79 -22.67
N LYS A 260 0.00 -10.76 -21.82
CA LYS A 260 -0.13 -12.22 -22.04
C LYS A 260 -1.52 -12.78 -21.66
N GLY A 261 -2.41 -11.93 -21.18
CA GLY A 261 -3.75 -12.28 -20.66
C GLY A 261 -4.00 -11.54 -19.36
N ALA A 262 -5.15 -11.78 -18.72
CA ALA A 262 -5.43 -11.22 -17.40
C ALA A 262 -4.40 -11.70 -16.37
N ILE A 263 -3.74 -10.76 -15.69
CA ILE A 263 -2.63 -11.04 -14.76
C ILE A 263 -3.07 -11.97 -13.62
N LEU A 264 -4.30 -11.85 -13.12
CA LEU A 264 -4.82 -12.70 -12.05
C LEU A 264 -5.03 -14.16 -12.47
N ASN A 265 -5.12 -14.45 -13.78
CA ASN A 265 -5.15 -15.81 -14.30
C ASN A 265 -3.74 -16.42 -14.47
N SER A 266 -2.68 -15.62 -14.25
CA SER A 266 -1.28 -16.01 -14.46
C SER A 266 -0.48 -16.10 -13.16
N ILE A 267 -1.15 -16.05 -12.01
CA ILE A 267 -0.53 -16.13 -10.68
C ILE A 267 -0.99 -17.37 -9.94
N GLN A 268 -0.28 -17.71 -8.88
CA GLN A 268 -0.57 -18.87 -8.05
C GLN A 268 -1.77 -18.66 -7.12
N ASP A 269 -2.45 -19.76 -6.80
CA ASP A 269 -3.59 -19.80 -5.87
C ASP A 269 -3.25 -19.26 -4.47
N THR A 270 -1.96 -19.21 -4.11
CA THR A 270 -1.49 -18.62 -2.84
C THR A 270 -1.94 -17.17 -2.65
N HIS A 271 -2.15 -16.43 -3.74
CA HIS A 271 -2.62 -15.04 -3.69
C HIS A 271 -4.07 -14.91 -3.20
N LEU A 272 -4.89 -15.98 -3.30
CA LEU A 272 -6.23 -15.99 -2.71
C LEU A 272 -6.15 -15.89 -1.17
N TYR A 273 -5.25 -16.63 -0.53
CA TYR A 273 -5.08 -16.55 0.93
C TYR A 273 -4.62 -15.16 1.37
N LEU A 274 -3.79 -14.51 0.57
CA LEU A 274 -3.34 -13.15 0.81
C LEU A 274 -4.46 -12.12 0.64
N ALA A 275 -5.30 -12.26 -0.39
CA ALA A 275 -6.47 -11.42 -0.60
C ALA A 275 -7.49 -11.58 0.54
N LEU A 276 -7.74 -12.82 0.99
CA LEU A 276 -8.60 -13.12 2.14
C LEU A 276 -8.04 -12.57 3.47
N LEU A 277 -6.71 -12.61 3.65
CA LEU A 277 -6.04 -11.93 4.76
C LEU A 277 -6.31 -10.43 4.72
N GLY A 278 -6.16 -9.80 3.55
CA GLY A 278 -6.48 -8.39 3.32
C GLY A 278 -7.93 -8.05 3.66
N ILE A 279 -8.89 -8.86 3.19
CA ILE A 279 -10.32 -8.71 3.52
C ILE A 279 -10.51 -8.76 5.03
N THR A 280 -9.96 -9.79 5.68
CA THR A 280 -10.14 -9.99 7.12
C THR A 280 -9.54 -8.85 7.92
N MET A 281 -8.29 -8.45 7.65
CA MET A 281 -7.64 -7.32 8.34
C MET A 281 -8.40 -6.00 8.10
N THR A 282 -8.91 -5.78 6.89
CA THR A 282 -9.72 -4.58 6.56
C THR A 282 -11.05 -4.58 7.31
N LEU A 283 -11.71 -5.74 7.45
CA LEU A 283 -12.91 -5.87 8.29
C LEU A 283 -12.62 -5.56 9.76
N PHE A 284 -11.47 -6.00 10.30
CA PHE A 284 -11.06 -5.64 11.66
C PHE A 284 -10.76 -4.15 11.79
N LEU A 285 -10.18 -3.51 10.76
CA LEU A 285 -10.00 -2.06 10.74
C LEU A 285 -11.36 -1.34 10.74
N ILE A 286 -12.29 -1.73 9.86
CA ILE A 286 -13.65 -1.17 9.80
C ILE A 286 -14.38 -1.34 11.13
N TYR A 287 -14.34 -2.53 11.73
CA TYR A 287 -14.87 -2.76 13.08
C TYR A 287 -14.24 -1.81 14.11
N THR A 288 -12.92 -1.62 14.03
CA THR A 288 -12.17 -0.73 14.92
C THR A 288 -12.55 0.74 14.76
N LEU A 289 -12.92 1.15 13.54
CA LEU A 289 -13.37 2.50 13.25
C LEU A 289 -14.83 2.72 13.68
N ILE A 290 -15.73 1.75 13.52
CA ILE A 290 -17.16 1.91 13.84
C ILE A 290 -17.47 1.71 15.32
N ARG A 291 -16.67 0.91 16.04
CA ARG A 291 -16.92 0.61 17.46
C ARG A 291 -16.98 1.89 18.32
N PRO A 292 -17.69 1.87 19.46
CA PRO A 292 -17.78 3.04 20.32
C PRO A 292 -16.41 3.62 20.70
N ASN A 293 -16.27 4.95 20.60
CA ASN A 293 -15.00 5.65 20.85
C ASN A 293 -14.49 5.52 22.30
N LYS A 294 -15.32 5.11 23.26
CA LYS A 294 -14.90 4.92 24.65
C LYS A 294 -14.88 3.44 25.02
N ILE A 295 -13.70 2.85 24.95
CA ILE A 295 -13.40 1.50 25.45
C ILE A 295 -12.40 1.63 26.59
N ASP A 296 -12.86 1.41 27.83
CA ASP A 296 -12.04 1.62 29.02
C ASP A 296 -11.07 0.46 29.28
N ARG A 297 -11.47 -0.76 28.95
CA ARG A 297 -10.64 -1.96 29.13
C ARG A 297 -9.59 -2.06 28.02
N LEU A 298 -8.31 -1.90 28.39
CA LEU A 298 -7.18 -1.95 27.46
C LEU A 298 -7.16 -3.23 26.61
N GLY A 299 -7.49 -4.40 27.19
CA GLY A 299 -7.55 -5.66 26.44
C GLY A 299 -8.60 -5.65 25.32
N HIS A 300 -9.77 -5.05 25.56
CA HIS A 300 -10.82 -4.94 24.54
C HIS A 300 -10.43 -3.90 23.47
N TYR A 301 -9.76 -2.83 23.88
CA TYR A 301 -9.25 -1.83 22.95
C TYR A 301 -8.24 -2.43 21.96
N LEU A 302 -7.27 -3.21 22.44
CA LEU A 302 -6.17 -3.78 21.64
C LEU A 302 -6.53 -5.05 20.87
N MET A 303 -7.70 -5.66 21.13
CA MET A 303 -8.07 -6.94 20.52
C MET A 303 -7.95 -6.95 18.98
N PRO A 304 -8.44 -5.93 18.24
CA PRO A 304 -8.29 -5.90 16.78
C PRO A 304 -6.82 -5.84 16.34
N SER A 305 -5.99 -4.99 16.95
CA SER A 305 -4.57 -4.87 16.62
C SER A 305 -3.81 -6.17 16.87
N VAL A 306 -4.08 -6.84 18.00
CA VAL A 306 -3.48 -8.16 18.30
C VAL A 306 -3.94 -9.22 17.29
N PHE A 307 -5.22 -9.20 16.89
CA PHE A 307 -5.75 -10.14 15.90
C PHE A 307 -5.12 -9.93 14.52
N ILE A 308 -5.02 -8.67 14.06
CA ILE A 308 -4.37 -8.29 12.80
C ILE A 308 -2.91 -8.79 12.77
N ILE A 309 -2.15 -8.54 13.83
CA ILE A 309 -0.75 -9.00 13.94
C ILE A 309 -0.68 -10.53 13.90
N THR A 310 -1.52 -11.21 14.70
CA THR A 310 -1.52 -12.67 14.80
C THR A 310 -1.87 -13.30 13.45
N LEU A 311 -2.92 -12.80 12.80
CA LEU A 311 -3.39 -13.30 11.51
C LEU A 311 -2.35 -13.09 10.41
N TYR A 312 -1.69 -11.92 10.38
CA TYR A 312 -0.62 -11.65 9.42
C TYR A 312 0.49 -12.70 9.51
N PHE A 313 1.03 -12.95 10.71
CA PHE A 313 2.12 -13.91 10.88
C PHE A 313 1.67 -15.36 10.67
N LEU A 314 0.46 -15.72 11.10
CA LEU A 314 -0.09 -17.07 10.90
C LEU A 314 -0.31 -17.36 9.41
N THR A 315 -0.91 -16.43 8.66
CA THR A 315 -1.11 -16.60 7.22
C THR A 315 0.22 -16.54 6.46
N SER A 316 1.16 -15.67 6.84
CA SER A 316 2.50 -15.64 6.26
C SER A 316 3.23 -16.97 6.44
N TYR A 317 3.18 -17.55 7.65
CA TYR A 317 3.71 -18.87 7.92
C TYR A 317 3.03 -19.94 7.07
N MET A 318 1.71 -19.89 6.92
CA MET A 318 0.98 -20.85 6.07
C MET A 318 1.38 -20.75 4.60
N ILE A 319 1.43 -19.53 4.04
CA ILE A 319 1.82 -19.28 2.65
C ILE A 319 3.27 -19.70 2.39
N PHE A 320 4.16 -19.60 3.38
CA PHE A 320 5.54 -20.06 3.24
C PHE A 320 5.67 -21.56 2.93
N PHE A 321 4.71 -22.38 3.35
CA PHE A 321 4.71 -23.83 3.13
C PHE A 321 3.81 -24.31 1.98
N LEU A 322 3.13 -23.39 1.29
CA LEU A 322 2.30 -23.68 0.12
C LEU A 322 3.13 -23.52 -1.17
#